data_AF-A0A4U8PZL6-F1
#
_entry.id   AF-A0A4U8PZL6-F1
#
_cell.length_a   1.000
_cell.length_b   1.000
_cell.length_c   1.000
_cell.angle_alpha   90.00
_cell.angle_beta   90.00
_cell.angle_gamma   90.00
#
_symmetry.space_group_name_H-M   'P 1'
#
loop_
_entity.id
_entity.type
_entity.pdbx_description
1 polymer ?
#
loop_
_entity_poly.entity_id
_entity_poly.type
_entity_poly.pdbx_seq_one_letter_code
_entity_poly.pdbx_strand_id
1 'polypeptide(L)'
;MTFMQKLRKSAKEKKGFTLIELIIVIAIIAILIALIAPNLVKFLSTAKNTSVEANAKTAYTSIQTYLTEKETAGTPVTANTYIITSDGTNLKVEINAAGGTENAAMAADLKSYFNPKELKSVTITAKVAASSALEDVKWDSNGQIGNYPKN
;
A
#
# COMPACT_ATOMS: atom_id res chain seq x y z
N MET A 1 36.61 48.46 -35.10
CA MET A 1 35.57 47.44 -35.39
C MET A 1 34.46 47.59 -34.36
N THR A 2 33.26 47.92 -34.82
CA THR A 2 32.14 48.42 -34.01
C THR A 2 31.53 47.32 -33.14
N PHE A 3 31.28 47.63 -31.86
CA PHE A 3 30.68 46.73 -30.85
C PHE A 3 29.37 46.07 -31.31
N MET A 4 28.64 46.70 -32.23
CA MET A 4 27.45 46.17 -32.92
C MET A 4 27.69 44.88 -33.72
N GLN A 5 28.91 44.59 -34.20
CA GLN A 5 29.20 43.33 -34.90
C GLN A 5 29.27 42.12 -33.96
N LYS A 6 29.61 42.31 -32.67
CA LYS A 6 29.69 41.21 -31.69
C LYS A 6 28.30 40.64 -31.33
N LEU A 7 27.28 41.49 -31.23
CA LEU A 7 25.92 41.05 -30.88
C LEU A 7 25.21 40.29 -32.01
N ARG A 8 25.55 40.58 -33.28
CA ARG A 8 24.95 39.94 -34.45
C ARG A 8 25.54 38.56 -34.77
N LYS A 9 26.68 38.19 -34.16
CA LYS A 9 27.35 36.90 -34.35
C LYS A 9 26.74 35.79 -33.47
N SER A 10 26.31 36.12 -32.24
CA SER A 10 25.72 35.14 -31.31
C SER A 10 24.32 34.65 -31.69
N ALA A 11 23.56 35.39 -32.51
CA ALA A 11 22.25 34.94 -33.00
C ALA A 11 22.33 33.90 -34.13
N LYS A 12 23.49 33.78 -34.81
CA LYS A 12 23.72 32.84 -35.91
C LYS A 12 24.19 31.45 -35.47
N GLU A 13 24.48 31.25 -34.18
CA GLU A 13 25.02 29.99 -33.65
C GLU A 13 24.03 29.16 -32.84
N LYS A 14 22.74 29.50 -32.85
CA LYS A 14 21.70 28.61 -32.32
C LYS A 14 21.44 27.48 -33.33
N LYS A 15 22.24 26.42 -33.26
CA LYS A 15 21.93 25.15 -33.92
C LYS A 15 20.62 24.62 -33.33
N GLY A 16 19.53 24.68 -34.09
CA GLY A 16 18.25 24.09 -33.72
C GLY A 16 18.32 22.56 -33.80
N PHE A 17 17.52 21.90 -32.96
CA PHE A 17 17.32 20.45 -33.01
C PHE A 17 16.60 20.08 -34.31
N THR A 18 17.10 19.09 -35.03
CA THR A 18 16.46 18.66 -36.28
C THR A 18 15.26 17.75 -35.99
N LEU A 19 14.23 17.79 -36.85
CA LEU A 19 13.07 16.90 -36.71
C LEU A 19 13.47 15.42 -36.84
N ILE A 20 14.48 15.13 -37.66
CA ILE A 20 14.99 13.76 -37.85
C ILE A 20 15.66 13.22 -36.57
N GLU A 21 16.41 14.06 -35.84
CA GLU A 21 17.00 13.69 -34.55
C GLU A 21 15.90 13.35 -33.53
N LEU A 22 14.79 14.09 -33.52
CA LEU A 22 13.67 13.79 -32.62
C LEU A 22 12.99 12.46 -32.96
N ILE A 23 12.77 12.19 -34.25
CA ILE A 23 12.08 10.98 -34.73
C ILE A 23 12.89 9.72 -34.42
N ILE A 24 14.22 9.77 -34.58
CA ILE A 24 15.09 8.63 -34.27
C ILE A 24 15.07 8.35 -32.75
N VAL A 25 15.06 9.38 -31.91
CA VAL A 25 15.04 9.23 -30.45
C VAL A 25 13.75 8.55 -29.99
N ILE A 26 12.58 9.01 -30.46
CA ILE A 26 11.31 8.36 -30.07
C ILE A 26 11.20 6.93 -30.61
N ALA A 27 11.79 6.63 -31.77
CA ALA A 27 11.81 5.28 -32.33
C ALA A 27 12.62 4.31 -31.45
N ILE A 28 13.79 4.73 -30.97
CA ILE A 28 14.61 3.92 -30.06
C ILE A 28 13.89 3.74 -28.71
N ILE A 29 13.29 4.80 -28.14
CA ILE A 29 12.51 4.72 -26.89
C ILE A 29 11.35 3.71 -27.03
N ALA A 30 10.64 3.71 -28.16
CA ALA A 30 9.55 2.77 -28.41
C ALA A 30 10.01 1.31 -28.40
N ILE A 31 11.16 1.01 -29.04
CA ILE A 31 11.75 -0.34 -29.04
C ILE A 31 12.13 -0.77 -27.61
N LEU A 32 12.74 0.12 -26.83
CA LEU A 32 13.12 -0.18 -25.45
C LEU A 32 11.91 -0.46 -24.56
N ILE A 33 10.85 0.36 -24.65
CA ILE A 33 9.62 0.16 -23.88
C ILE A 33 8.97 -1.17 -24.28
N ALA A 34 8.93 -1.52 -25.57
CA ALA A 34 8.33 -2.77 -26.04
C ALA A 34 8.99 -4.01 -25.39
N LEU A 35 10.30 -3.98 -25.18
CA LEU A 35 11.03 -5.08 -24.53
C LEU A 35 10.85 -5.09 -22.99
N ILE A 36 10.78 -3.91 -22.36
CA ILE A 36 10.80 -3.78 -20.89
C ILE A 36 9.40 -3.84 -20.26
N ALA A 37 8.38 -3.29 -20.93
CA ALA A 37 7.04 -3.12 -20.39
C ALA A 37 6.43 -4.38 -19.73
N PRO A 38 6.45 -5.59 -20.34
CA PRO A 38 5.81 -6.75 -19.73
C PRO A 38 6.46 -7.16 -18.40
N ASN A 39 7.79 -7.11 -18.35
CA ASN A 39 8.54 -7.43 -17.14
C ASN A 39 8.30 -6.39 -16.05
N LEU A 40 8.27 -5.10 -16.42
CA LEU A 40 8.01 -4.01 -15.48
C LEU A 40 6.65 -4.16 -14.78
N VAL A 41 5.59 -4.50 -15.53
CA VAL A 41 4.26 -4.74 -14.94
C VAL A 41 4.28 -5.87 -13.92
N LYS A 42 4.97 -6.98 -14.23
CA LYS A 42 5.14 -8.09 -13.28
C LYS A 42 5.89 -7.67 -12.02
N PHE A 43 7.01 -6.96 -12.16
CA PHE A 43 7.79 -6.48 -11.00
C PHE A 43 6.99 -5.51 -10.12
N LEU A 44 6.22 -4.61 -10.71
CA LEU A 44 5.34 -3.71 -9.96
C LEU A 44 4.27 -4.48 -9.19
N SER A 45 3.66 -5.51 -9.80
CA SER A 45 2.67 -6.35 -9.12
C SER A 45 3.28 -7.14 -7.95
N THR A 46 4.47 -7.71 -8.13
CA THR A 46 5.19 -8.41 -7.06
C THR A 46 5.59 -7.47 -5.94
N ALA A 47 6.14 -6.29 -6.26
CA ALA A 47 6.51 -5.28 -5.27
C ALA A 47 5.30 -4.81 -4.45
N LYS A 48 4.15 -4.63 -5.11
CA LYS A 48 2.87 -4.33 -4.45
C LYS A 48 2.46 -5.47 -3.52
N ASN A 49 2.48 -6.71 -3.98
CA ASN A 49 2.13 -7.88 -3.15
C ASN A 49 3.04 -7.99 -1.92
N THR A 50 4.35 -7.84 -2.08
CA THR A 50 5.30 -7.88 -0.96
C THR A 50 5.05 -6.75 0.03
N SER A 51 4.75 -5.55 -0.46
CA SER A 51 4.40 -4.43 0.43
C SER A 51 3.12 -4.71 1.22
N VAL A 52 2.11 -5.29 0.58
CA VAL A 52 0.84 -5.60 1.26
C VAL A 52 1.02 -6.74 2.26
N GLU A 53 1.84 -7.74 1.94
CA GLU A 53 2.18 -8.82 2.88
C GLU A 53 2.92 -8.28 4.12
N ALA A 54 3.84 -7.34 3.94
CA ALA A 54 4.50 -6.68 5.07
C ALA A 54 3.48 -5.92 5.94
N ASN A 55 2.54 -5.20 5.33
CA ASN A 55 1.47 -4.50 6.04
C ASN A 55 0.56 -5.49 6.81
N ALA A 56 0.24 -6.64 6.20
CA ALA A 56 -0.55 -7.70 6.84
C ALA A 56 0.17 -8.29 8.06
N LYS A 57 1.49 -8.48 7.99
CA LYS A 57 2.30 -8.92 9.12
C LYS A 57 2.32 -7.91 10.27
N THR A 58 2.50 -6.62 9.96
CA THR A 58 2.43 -5.56 10.96
C THR A 58 1.07 -5.57 11.64
N ALA A 59 0.00 -5.67 10.86
CA ALA A 59 -1.35 -5.72 11.39
C ALA A 59 -1.62 -6.95 12.26
N TYR A 60 -1.20 -8.13 11.82
CA TYR A 60 -1.28 -9.36 12.60
C TYR A 60 -0.63 -9.17 13.98
N THR A 61 0.56 -8.58 14.01
CA THR A 61 1.30 -8.33 15.26
C THR A 61 0.56 -7.33 16.14
N SER A 62 0.06 -6.22 15.59
CA SER A 62 -0.73 -5.23 16.34
C SER A 62 -2.00 -5.84 16.95
N ILE A 63 -2.73 -6.67 16.21
CA ILE A 63 -3.95 -7.33 16.70
C ILE A 63 -3.59 -8.36 17.78
N GLN A 64 -2.52 -9.12 17.58
CA GLN A 64 -2.06 -10.08 18.60
C GLN A 64 -1.72 -9.38 19.90
N THR A 65 -0.99 -8.25 19.84
CA THR A 65 -0.66 -7.44 21.01
C THR A 65 -1.93 -6.95 21.70
N TYR A 66 -2.89 -6.41 20.95
CA TYR A 66 -4.17 -5.97 21.50
C TYR A 66 -4.90 -7.09 22.24
N LEU A 67 -4.99 -8.29 21.66
CA LEU A 67 -5.66 -9.43 22.30
C LEU A 67 -4.95 -9.88 23.57
N THR A 68 -3.61 -9.97 23.55
CA THR A 68 -2.81 -10.34 24.72
C THR A 68 -2.98 -9.32 25.86
N GLU A 69 -3.03 -8.02 25.55
CA GLU A 69 -3.26 -6.98 26.55
C GLU A 69 -4.65 -7.07 27.17
N LYS A 70 -5.69 -7.33 26.35
CA LYS A 70 -7.06 -7.50 26.85
C LYS A 70 -7.24 -8.76 27.68
N GLU A 71 -6.56 -9.85 27.33
CA GLU A 71 -6.50 -11.07 28.14
C GLU A 71 -5.82 -10.81 29.49
N THR A 72 -4.67 -10.13 29.49
CA THR A 72 -3.95 -9.75 30.72
C THR A 72 -4.77 -8.82 31.62
N ALA A 73 -5.56 -7.91 31.03
CA ALA A 73 -6.44 -7.00 31.75
C ALA A 73 -7.71 -7.67 32.31
N GLY A 74 -7.91 -8.99 32.09
CA GLY A 74 -9.08 -9.72 32.55
C GLY A 74 -10.36 -9.41 31.77
N THR A 75 -10.24 -8.80 30.59
CA THR A 75 -11.35 -8.50 29.68
C THR A 75 -11.20 -9.34 28.40
N PRO A 76 -11.40 -10.68 28.47
CA PRO A 76 -11.18 -11.54 27.32
C PRO A 76 -12.10 -11.15 26.17
N VAL A 77 -11.52 -11.17 24.98
CA VAL A 77 -12.21 -10.81 23.74
C VAL A 77 -12.94 -12.05 23.23
N THR A 78 -14.26 -11.94 23.05
CA THR A 78 -15.11 -13.00 22.50
C THR A 78 -14.90 -13.16 20.98
N ALA A 79 -15.53 -14.20 20.41
CA ALA A 79 -15.41 -14.49 18.98
C ALA A 79 -15.96 -13.34 18.10
N ASN A 80 -15.05 -12.59 17.48
CA ASN A 80 -15.34 -11.41 16.67
C ASN A 80 -14.51 -11.44 15.37
N THR A 81 -15.03 -10.78 14.34
CA THR A 81 -14.27 -10.48 13.12
C THR A 81 -13.94 -9.00 13.07
N TYR A 82 -12.65 -8.68 13.09
CA TYR A 82 -12.13 -7.32 13.03
C TYR A 82 -11.81 -6.97 11.58
N ILE A 83 -12.34 -5.86 11.10
CA ILE A 83 -12.09 -5.35 9.74
C ILE A 83 -11.36 -4.01 9.88
N ILE A 84 -10.12 -3.95 9.41
CA ILE A 84 -9.29 -2.75 9.43
C ILE A 84 -9.08 -2.29 7.99
N THR A 85 -9.68 -1.17 7.62
CA THR A 85 -9.56 -0.58 6.29
C THR A 85 -8.71 0.67 6.36
N SER A 86 -7.63 0.74 5.58
CA SER A 86 -6.76 1.92 5.51
C SER A 86 -6.50 2.33 4.07
N ASP A 87 -6.59 3.63 3.77
CA ASP A 87 -6.23 4.21 2.46
C ASP A 87 -4.84 4.87 2.44
N GLY A 88 -4.08 4.78 3.54
CA GLY A 88 -2.79 5.46 3.72
C GLY A 88 -2.89 6.79 4.50
N THR A 89 -4.11 7.33 4.64
CA THR A 89 -4.41 8.61 5.30
C THR A 89 -5.49 8.44 6.36
N ASN A 90 -6.56 7.73 6.02
CA ASN A 90 -7.69 7.39 6.87
C ASN A 90 -7.60 5.92 7.27
N LEU A 91 -7.93 5.66 8.53
CA LEU A 91 -8.05 4.33 9.10
C LEU A 91 -9.47 4.14 9.65
N LYS A 92 -10.13 3.07 9.23
CA LYS A 92 -11.41 2.60 9.75
C LYS A 92 -11.22 1.23 10.38
N VAL A 93 -11.82 1.02 11.54
CA VAL A 93 -11.85 -0.27 12.24
C VAL A 93 -13.30 -0.57 12.53
N GLU A 94 -13.76 -1.73 12.08
CA GLU A 94 -15.11 -2.25 12.25
C GLU A 94 -15.02 -3.61 12.95
N ILE A 95 -15.97 -3.92 13.83
CA ILE A 95 -15.99 -5.17 14.59
C ILE A 95 -17.33 -5.85 14.38
N ASN A 96 -17.32 -6.94 13.63
CA ASN A 96 -18.47 -7.81 13.50
C ASN A 96 -18.43 -8.85 14.61
N ALA A 97 -19.19 -8.62 15.67
CA ALA A 97 -19.38 -9.61 16.73
C ALA A 97 -20.23 -10.78 16.24
N ALA A 98 -19.98 -11.99 16.74
CA ALA A 98 -20.79 -13.18 16.44
C ALA A 98 -22.27 -13.11 16.91
N GLY A 99 -22.74 -11.94 17.36
CA GLY A 99 -24.12 -11.65 17.76
C GLY A 99 -24.64 -10.27 17.33
N GLY A 100 -23.98 -9.60 16.38
CA GLY A 100 -24.53 -8.40 15.72
C GLY A 100 -24.48 -7.09 16.51
N THR A 101 -23.77 -7.01 17.64
CA THR A 101 -23.53 -5.74 18.33
C THR A 101 -22.10 -5.27 18.06
N GLU A 102 -21.95 -4.24 17.24
CA GLU A 102 -20.66 -3.59 16.98
C GLU A 102 -20.19 -2.89 18.26
N ASN A 103 -19.04 -3.28 18.80
CA ASN A 103 -18.55 -2.69 20.05
C ASN A 103 -17.67 -1.48 19.73
N ALA A 104 -18.30 -0.31 19.57
CA ALA A 104 -17.65 0.93 19.12
C ALA A 104 -16.44 1.35 19.98
N ALA A 105 -16.47 1.08 21.29
CA ALA A 105 -15.34 1.34 22.19
C ALA A 105 -14.13 0.46 21.87
N MET A 106 -14.35 -0.83 21.60
CA MET A 106 -13.27 -1.75 21.22
C MET A 106 -12.68 -1.41 19.85
N ALA A 107 -13.52 -0.93 18.92
CA ALA A 107 -13.06 -0.48 17.60
C ALA A 107 -12.16 0.75 17.71
N ALA A 108 -12.51 1.70 18.59
CA ALA A 108 -11.70 2.88 18.89
C ALA A 108 -10.38 2.52 19.58
N ASP A 109 -10.40 1.62 20.55
CA ASP A 109 -9.20 1.10 21.21
C ASP A 109 -8.27 0.45 20.18
N LEU A 110 -8.77 -0.51 19.40
CA LEU A 110 -7.97 -1.21 18.41
C LEU A 110 -7.40 -0.26 17.35
N LYS A 111 -8.16 0.77 16.95
CA LYS A 111 -7.70 1.80 16.00
C LYS A 111 -6.41 2.50 16.46
N SER A 112 -6.16 2.62 17.76
CA SER A 112 -4.94 3.24 18.30
C SER A 112 -3.66 2.44 18.06
N TYR A 113 -3.77 1.13 17.79
CA TYR A 113 -2.63 0.23 17.53
C TYR A 113 -2.17 0.26 16.06
N PHE A 114 -2.78 1.12 15.25
CA PHE A 114 -2.54 1.19 13.81
C PHE A 114 -2.23 2.60 13.36
N ASN A 115 -1.20 2.72 12.55
CA ASN A 115 -0.86 3.94 11.86
C ASN A 115 -1.37 3.88 10.40
N PRO A 116 -2.25 4.80 9.96
CA PRO A 116 -2.77 4.78 8.59
C PRO A 116 -1.66 4.82 7.52
N LYS A 117 -0.53 5.47 7.81
CA LYS A 117 0.59 5.60 6.86
C LYS A 117 1.33 4.28 6.62
N GLU A 118 1.26 3.36 7.59
CA GLU A 118 1.86 2.04 7.50
C GLU A 118 0.97 1.06 6.72
N LEU A 119 -0.34 1.30 6.70
CA LEU A 119 -1.31 0.49 5.96
C LEU A 119 -1.77 1.23 4.70
N LYS A 120 -1.11 0.99 3.57
CA LYS A 120 -1.45 1.65 2.30
C LYS A 120 -2.49 0.86 1.50
N SER A 121 -3.70 1.40 1.39
CA SER A 121 -4.80 0.87 0.55
C SER A 121 -5.01 -0.64 0.75
N VAL A 122 -5.24 -1.04 2.00
CA VAL A 122 -5.41 -2.44 2.40
C VAL A 122 -6.60 -2.56 3.36
N THR A 123 -7.38 -3.62 3.17
CA THR A 123 -8.43 -4.06 4.09
C THR A 123 -7.95 -5.35 4.74
N ILE A 124 -7.91 -5.40 6.07
CA ILE A 124 -7.42 -6.54 6.84
C ILE A 124 -8.58 -7.09 7.65
N THR A 125 -8.91 -8.36 7.43
CA THR A 125 -9.98 -9.07 8.12
C THR A 125 -9.36 -10.11 9.04
N ALA A 126 -9.41 -9.89 10.35
CA ALA A 126 -8.91 -10.80 11.36
C ALA A 126 -10.05 -11.50 12.08
N LYS A 127 -10.06 -12.83 12.06
CA LYS A 127 -11.01 -13.67 12.79
C LYS A 127 -10.39 -14.08 14.12
N VAL A 128 -11.08 -13.77 15.20
CA VAL A 128 -10.68 -14.13 16.57
C VAL A 128 -11.64 -15.17 17.12
N ALA A 129 -11.09 -16.24 17.71
CA ALA A 129 -11.83 -17.31 18.36
C ALA A 129 -12.43 -16.85 19.70
N ALA A 130 -13.37 -17.64 20.24
CA ALA A 130 -13.89 -17.43 21.59
C ALA A 130 -12.82 -17.55 22.69
N SER A 131 -11.68 -18.18 22.38
CA SER A 131 -10.50 -18.27 23.25
C SER A 131 -9.57 -17.05 23.17
N SER A 132 -9.99 -15.95 22.52
CA SER A 132 -9.14 -14.78 22.23
C SER A 132 -7.92 -15.09 21.35
N ALA A 133 -7.88 -16.25 20.70
CA ALA A 133 -6.83 -16.62 19.75
C ALA A 133 -7.13 -16.08 18.34
N LEU A 134 -6.09 -15.60 17.65
CA LEU A 134 -6.18 -15.25 16.22
C LEU A 134 -6.21 -16.53 15.38
N GLU A 135 -7.28 -16.72 14.60
CA GLU A 135 -7.43 -17.91 13.75
C GLU A 135 -7.02 -17.66 12.30
N ASP A 136 -7.42 -16.53 11.73
CA ASP A 136 -7.18 -16.22 10.33
C ASP A 136 -7.08 -14.72 10.14
N VAL A 137 -6.06 -14.25 9.42
CA VAL A 137 -5.94 -12.84 9.01
C VAL A 137 -5.84 -12.79 7.50
N LYS A 138 -6.90 -12.27 6.86
CA LYS A 138 -6.95 -12.03 5.43
C LYS A 138 -6.65 -10.58 5.13
N TRP A 139 -5.99 -10.32 4.02
CA TRP A 139 -5.82 -8.97 3.49
C TRP A 139 -6.39 -8.90 2.08
N ASP A 140 -6.97 -7.76 1.74
CA ASP A 140 -7.38 -7.38 0.39
C ASP A 140 -6.72 -6.03 0.05
N SER A 141 -5.98 -5.98 -1.05
CA SER A 141 -5.55 -4.73 -1.65
C SER A 141 -5.96 -4.64 -3.11
N ASN A 142 -7.04 -3.91 -3.37
CA ASN A 142 -7.58 -3.66 -4.71
C ASN A 142 -7.86 -4.95 -5.49
N GLY A 143 -8.50 -5.94 -4.86
CA GLY A 143 -8.91 -7.20 -5.49
C GLY A 143 -7.84 -8.29 -5.46
N GLN A 144 -6.65 -8.01 -4.92
CA GLN A 144 -5.67 -9.04 -4.58
C GLN A 144 -5.89 -9.46 -3.13
N ILE A 145 -6.29 -10.71 -2.93
CA ILE A 145 -6.58 -11.28 -1.62
C ILE A 145 -5.46 -12.25 -1.24
N GLY A 146 -5.02 -12.18 0.01
CA GLY A 146 -4.08 -13.14 0.57
C GLY A 146 -4.34 -13.37 2.06
N ASN A 147 -3.70 -14.40 2.61
CA ASN A 147 -3.80 -14.72 4.02
C ASN A 147 -2.43 -14.55 4.70
N TYR A 148 -2.47 -14.22 5.98
CA TYR A 148 -1.33 -14.17 6.87
C TYR A 148 -1.72 -14.80 8.22
N PRO A 149 -0.88 -15.67 8.82
CA PRO A 149 0.30 -16.29 8.22
C PRO A 149 -0.06 -17.13 6.98
N LYS A 150 0.90 -17.32 6.07
CA LYS A 150 0.71 -18.17 4.89
C LYS A 150 0.61 -19.62 5.37
N ASN A 151 -0.59 -20.20 5.30
CA ASN A 151 -0.81 -21.64 5.47
C ASN A 151 -0.17 -22.43 4.34
#